data_AF-W4HMG4-F1
#
_entry.id   AF-W4HMG4-F1
#
_cell.length_a   1.000
_cell.length_b   1.000
_cell.length_c   1.000
_cell.angle_alpha   90.00
_cell.angle_beta   90.00
_cell.angle_gamma   90.00
#
_symmetry.space_group_name_H-M   'P 1'
#
loop_
_entity.id
_entity.type
_entity.pdbx_description
1 polymer ?
#
loop_
_entity_poly.entity_id
_entity_poly.type
_entity_poly.pdbx_seq_one_letter_code
_entity_poly.pdbx_strand_id
1 'polypeptide(L)'
;MPGGDVVPASAASAPATTNGAARSERGTFRLADLHAGGLDPRGREVQDILWAVDEFKIYRTEAGISPFFSDDDKTAAQQKHIYLGLGADIAEFNHLIHILRPRLSLPGRTKRCANIIHYERELARCIAQALLGQPEQARASLANLSNRLSARIRNHARVVHLLINVILVAIAIAGALIFARSGYTSAFAFDVKEFSLAVMMGAVGALFSTTVSLQSMEVDPTVTQTMHWIYGAQRVLVGAMGALIIYFGFRSGVLTGLFQPPGDGLTVGPGRFDPYWLSFVCVLAGFSERLVPNLLNGHAEAMTARSRARADAPARGAGETDRAAES
;
A
#
# COMPACT_ATOMS: atom_id res chain seq x y z
N MET A 1 -12.08 -9.57 -45.46
CA MET A 1 -11.56 -10.91 -45.81
C MET A 1 -10.10 -10.91 -45.40
N PRO A 2 -9.62 -11.74 -44.45
CA PRO A 2 -10.12 -13.05 -43.98
C PRO A 2 -10.88 -12.91 -42.64
N GLY A 3 -11.86 -13.72 -42.26
CA GLY A 3 -12.06 -15.15 -42.54
C GLY A 3 -11.41 -16.00 -41.45
N GLY A 4 -11.74 -15.72 -40.17
CA GLY A 4 -11.20 -16.45 -39.01
C GLY A 4 -12.20 -17.50 -38.53
N ASP A 5 -11.83 -18.76 -38.70
CA ASP A 5 -12.60 -19.94 -38.33
C ASP A 5 -12.94 -19.96 -36.83
N VAL A 6 -14.24 -20.03 -36.54
CA VAL A 6 -14.78 -20.29 -35.21
C VAL A 6 -14.65 -21.79 -34.95
N VAL A 7 -13.63 -22.19 -34.20
CA VAL A 7 -13.49 -23.55 -33.68
C VAL A 7 -14.61 -23.79 -32.66
N PRO A 8 -15.48 -24.81 -32.85
CA PRO A 8 -16.52 -25.12 -31.87
C PRO A 8 -15.88 -25.63 -30.58
N ALA A 9 -16.26 -25.00 -29.47
CA ALA A 9 -15.87 -25.41 -28.13
C ALA A 9 -16.29 -26.87 -27.89
N SER A 10 -15.29 -27.74 -27.77
CA SER A 10 -15.44 -29.12 -27.33
C SER A 10 -16.06 -29.13 -25.94
N ALA A 11 -17.33 -29.54 -25.87
CA ALA A 11 -18.03 -29.82 -24.64
C ALA A 11 -17.40 -31.08 -24.01
N ALA A 12 -16.32 -30.88 -23.24
CA ALA A 12 -15.80 -31.89 -22.35
C ALA A 12 -16.88 -32.16 -21.29
N SER A 13 -17.52 -33.32 -21.42
CA SER A 13 -18.43 -33.89 -20.44
C SER A 13 -17.72 -33.98 -19.09
N ALA A 14 -18.12 -33.11 -18.16
CA ALA A 14 -17.75 -33.25 -16.77
C ALA A 14 -18.21 -34.65 -16.30
N PRO A 15 -17.35 -35.46 -15.67
CA PRO A 15 -17.76 -36.74 -15.13
C PRO A 15 -18.87 -36.48 -14.11
N ALA A 16 -20.06 -37.02 -14.39
CA ALA A 16 -21.17 -37.04 -13.46
C ALA A 16 -20.72 -37.77 -12.20
N THR A 17 -20.32 -37.02 -11.17
CA THR A 17 -20.02 -37.56 -9.85
C THR A 17 -21.32 -38.07 -9.23
N THR A 18 -21.63 -39.33 -9.49
CA THR A 18 -22.60 -40.16 -8.79
C THR A 18 -22.15 -40.40 -7.35
N ASN A 19 -22.21 -39.35 -6.51
CA ASN A 19 -21.91 -39.41 -5.08
C ASN A 19 -23.14 -39.09 -4.19
N GLY A 20 -24.36 -39.24 -4.74
CA GLY A 20 -25.60 -38.85 -4.07
C GLY A 20 -26.17 -39.85 -3.07
N ALA A 21 -25.76 -41.12 -3.07
CA ALA A 21 -26.47 -42.19 -2.35
C ALA A 21 -25.70 -42.81 -1.16
N ALA A 22 -24.41 -42.50 -0.97
CA ALA A 22 -23.61 -43.00 0.17
C ALA A 22 -23.53 -41.97 1.32
N ARG A 23 -24.66 -41.35 1.67
CA ARG A 23 -24.78 -40.43 2.82
C ARG A 23 -25.35 -41.13 4.07
N SER A 24 -25.60 -42.43 3.97
CA SER A 24 -26.09 -43.29 5.05
C SER A 24 -24.91 -43.82 5.86
N GLU A 25 -24.94 -43.65 7.19
CA GLU A 25 -24.00 -44.20 8.18
C GLU A 25 -22.57 -43.64 8.21
N ARG A 26 -22.37 -42.34 7.95
CA ARG A 26 -21.15 -41.71 8.50
C ARG A 26 -21.32 -41.65 10.01
N GLY A 27 -20.66 -42.58 10.71
CA GLY A 27 -20.53 -42.55 12.17
C GLY A 27 -20.24 -41.14 12.65
N THR A 28 -20.79 -40.79 13.80
CA THR A 28 -20.57 -39.49 14.45
C THR A 28 -19.07 -39.25 14.57
N PHE A 29 -18.54 -38.38 13.69
CA PHE A 29 -17.13 -37.99 13.70
C PHE A 29 -16.84 -37.35 15.05
N ARG A 30 -15.93 -37.94 15.82
CA ARG A 30 -15.63 -37.50 17.18
C ARG A 30 -14.43 -36.57 17.20
N LEU A 31 -14.31 -35.81 18.28
CA LEU A 31 -13.14 -34.96 18.51
C LEU A 31 -11.81 -35.75 18.45
N ALA A 32 -11.82 -37.00 18.93
CA ALA A 32 -10.65 -37.89 18.92
C ALA A 32 -10.16 -38.24 17.50
N ASP A 33 -11.07 -38.29 16.52
CA ASP A 33 -10.75 -38.67 15.13
C ASP A 33 -9.96 -37.57 14.40
N LEU A 34 -10.01 -36.33 14.90
CA LEU A 34 -9.32 -35.20 14.30
C LEU A 34 -7.80 -35.23 14.61
N HIS A 35 -6.99 -35.41 13.57
CA HIS A 35 -5.52 -35.42 13.60
C HIS A 35 -4.95 -34.66 12.39
N ALA A 36 -3.70 -34.18 12.48
CA ALA A 36 -3.02 -33.52 11.36
C ALA A 36 -2.77 -34.51 10.20
N GLY A 37 -2.99 -34.06 8.96
CA GLY A 37 -3.03 -34.87 7.74
C GLY A 37 -4.36 -35.60 7.50
N GLY A 38 -5.25 -35.63 8.50
CA GLY A 38 -6.59 -36.24 8.37
C GLY A 38 -7.57 -35.35 7.59
N LEU A 39 -8.78 -35.87 7.36
CA LEU A 39 -9.89 -35.10 6.79
C LEU A 39 -10.82 -34.60 7.88
N ASP A 40 -11.26 -33.34 7.78
CA ASP A 40 -12.30 -32.78 8.63
C ASP A 40 -13.70 -33.31 8.22
N PRO A 41 -14.76 -33.03 9.00
CA PRO A 41 -16.13 -33.48 8.66
C PRO A 41 -16.64 -32.94 7.32
N ARG A 42 -16.02 -31.87 6.80
CA ARG A 42 -16.33 -31.24 5.52
C ARG A 42 -15.47 -31.81 4.39
N GLY A 43 -14.63 -32.81 4.67
CA GLY A 43 -13.74 -33.46 3.70
C GLY A 43 -12.50 -32.63 3.34
N ARG A 44 -12.11 -31.64 4.16
CA ARG A 44 -10.93 -30.81 3.93
C ARG A 44 -9.75 -31.38 4.72
N GLU A 45 -8.56 -31.37 4.12
CA GLU A 45 -7.35 -31.79 4.81
C GLU A 45 -7.01 -30.85 5.98
N VAL A 46 -6.76 -31.46 7.14
CA VAL A 46 -6.30 -30.80 8.36
C VAL A 46 -4.79 -30.64 8.27
N GLN A 47 -4.32 -29.45 7.94
CA GLN A 47 -2.89 -29.22 7.75
C GLN A 47 -2.10 -29.20 9.07
N ASP A 48 -2.69 -28.64 10.12
CA ASP A 48 -2.06 -28.49 11.44
C ASP A 48 -3.12 -28.37 12.52
N ILE A 49 -2.82 -28.83 13.73
CA ILE A 49 -3.65 -28.63 14.92
C ILE A 49 -3.01 -27.52 15.74
N LEU A 50 -3.66 -26.36 15.78
CA LEU A 50 -3.12 -25.15 16.39
C LEU A 50 -3.38 -25.12 17.91
N TRP A 51 -4.48 -25.73 18.35
CA TRP A 51 -4.87 -25.85 19.76
C TRP A 51 -5.70 -27.11 19.98
N ALA A 52 -5.48 -27.81 21.09
CA ALA A 52 -6.26 -29.00 21.44
C ALA A 52 -6.49 -29.01 22.95
N VAL A 53 -7.77 -29.11 23.33
CA VAL A 53 -8.24 -29.37 24.69
C VAL A 53 -9.30 -30.46 24.63
N ASP A 54 -9.69 -31.00 25.79
CA ASP A 54 -10.64 -32.12 25.85
C ASP A 54 -12.02 -31.73 25.30
N GLU A 55 -12.41 -30.45 25.40
CA GLU A 55 -13.72 -29.99 24.94
C GLU A 55 -13.76 -29.47 23.50
N PHE A 56 -12.63 -29.20 22.85
CA PHE A 56 -12.58 -28.70 21.47
C PHE A 56 -11.17 -28.74 20.87
N LYS A 57 -11.09 -28.73 19.54
CA LYS A 57 -9.82 -28.63 18.78
C LYS A 57 -9.91 -27.50 17.77
N ILE A 58 -8.84 -26.72 17.62
CA ILE A 58 -8.74 -25.66 16.62
C ILE A 58 -7.64 -26.05 15.64
N TYR A 59 -7.99 -26.08 14.37
CA TYR A 59 -7.13 -26.63 13.33
C TYR A 59 -7.10 -25.73 12.10
N ARG A 60 -6.05 -25.90 11.30
CA ARG A 60 -5.84 -25.18 10.04
C ARG A 60 -6.23 -26.06 8.86
N THR A 61 -6.94 -25.48 7.91
CA THR A 61 -7.21 -26.03 6.58
C THR A 61 -6.74 -25.07 5.50
N GLU A 62 -6.81 -25.46 4.23
CA GLU A 62 -6.55 -24.54 3.10
C GLU A 62 -7.43 -23.29 3.13
N ALA A 63 -8.68 -23.45 3.56
CA ALA A 63 -9.70 -22.41 3.65
C ALA A 63 -9.52 -21.48 4.87
N GLY A 64 -8.58 -21.79 5.78
CA GLY A 64 -8.31 -21.02 7.00
C GLY A 64 -8.49 -21.85 8.27
N ILE A 65 -8.64 -21.14 9.39
CA ILE A 65 -8.76 -21.74 10.72
C ILE A 65 -10.21 -22.13 10.99
N SER A 66 -10.43 -23.31 11.57
CA SER A 66 -11.76 -23.78 11.95
C SER A 66 -11.70 -24.45 13.31
N PRO A 67 -12.65 -24.18 14.22
CA PRO A 67 -12.83 -24.97 15.43
C PRO A 67 -13.67 -26.23 15.14
N PHE A 68 -13.33 -27.32 15.81
CA PHE A 68 -14.18 -28.49 16.01
C PHE A 68 -14.63 -28.49 17.47
N PHE A 69 -15.95 -28.51 17.70
CA PHE A 69 -16.58 -28.33 19.00
C PHE A 69 -16.66 -29.64 19.80
N SER A 70 -17.14 -29.56 21.04
CA SER A 70 -17.32 -30.72 21.93
C SER A 70 -18.25 -31.78 21.33
N ASP A 71 -18.05 -33.03 21.74
CA ASP A 71 -18.94 -34.15 21.42
C ASP A 71 -20.26 -34.09 22.24
N ASP A 72 -20.32 -33.30 23.33
CA ASP A 72 -21.55 -33.02 24.08
C ASP A 72 -22.38 -31.92 23.40
N ASP A 73 -23.62 -32.24 23.02
CA ASP A 73 -24.51 -31.34 22.26
C ASP A 73 -24.76 -30.00 22.97
N LYS A 74 -24.87 -30.00 24.31
CA LYS A 74 -25.13 -28.77 25.08
C LYS A 74 -23.92 -27.85 25.06
N THR A 75 -22.75 -28.40 25.40
CA THR A 75 -21.48 -27.67 25.36
C THR A 75 -21.16 -27.18 23.95
N ALA A 76 -21.39 -28.03 22.93
CA ALA A 76 -21.20 -27.67 21.53
C ALA A 76 -22.11 -26.53 21.07
N ALA A 77 -23.38 -26.51 21.51
CA ALA A 77 -24.31 -25.42 21.19
C ALA A 77 -23.85 -24.08 21.80
N GLN A 78 -23.37 -24.09 23.04
CA GLN A 78 -22.82 -22.91 23.70
C GLN A 78 -21.55 -22.41 22.99
N GLN A 79 -20.61 -23.32 22.69
CA GLN A 79 -19.39 -22.99 21.96
C GLN A 79 -19.68 -22.40 20.57
N LYS A 80 -20.66 -22.98 19.84
CA LYS A 80 -21.12 -22.45 18.54
C LYS A 80 -21.65 -21.03 18.67
N HIS A 81 -22.49 -20.76 19.68
CA HIS A 81 -23.03 -19.42 19.93
C HIS A 81 -21.91 -18.41 20.19
N ILE A 82 -20.93 -18.74 21.04
CA ILE A 82 -19.77 -17.89 21.31
C ILE A 82 -18.95 -17.63 20.04
N TYR A 83 -18.67 -18.68 19.27
CA TYR A 83 -17.90 -18.57 18.04
C TYR A 83 -18.59 -17.70 16.99
N LEU A 84 -19.92 -17.83 16.83
CA LEU A 84 -20.70 -16.98 15.93
C LEU A 84 -20.63 -15.51 16.36
N GLY A 85 -20.56 -15.23 17.66
CA GLY A 85 -20.35 -13.89 18.21
C GLY A 85 -18.99 -13.25 17.89
N LEU A 86 -18.00 -14.03 17.45
CA LEU A 86 -16.70 -13.57 16.95
C LEU A 86 -16.62 -13.54 15.41
N GLY A 87 -17.68 -13.97 14.72
CA GLY A 87 -17.63 -14.25 13.29
C GLY A 87 -17.18 -13.05 12.44
N ALA A 88 -17.60 -11.83 12.81
CA ALA A 88 -17.21 -10.61 12.10
C ALA A 88 -15.70 -10.32 12.22
N ASP A 89 -15.16 -10.36 13.44
CA ASP A 89 -13.75 -10.10 13.71
C ASP A 89 -12.85 -11.16 13.06
N ILE A 90 -13.27 -12.43 13.09
CA ILE A 90 -12.56 -13.54 12.44
C ILE A 90 -12.58 -13.38 10.91
N ALA A 91 -13.71 -12.94 10.34
CA ALA A 91 -13.81 -12.70 8.90
C ALA A 91 -12.90 -11.56 8.43
N GLU A 92 -12.85 -10.45 9.17
CA GLU A 92 -11.93 -9.34 8.90
C GLU A 92 -10.47 -9.82 8.96
N PHE A 93 -10.12 -10.56 10.02
CA PHE A 93 -8.77 -11.08 10.17
C PHE A 93 -8.38 -12.05 9.04
N ASN A 94 -9.28 -12.96 8.65
CA ASN A 94 -9.06 -13.87 7.52
C ASN A 94 -8.88 -13.11 6.21
N HIS A 95 -9.62 -12.01 6.00
CA HIS A 95 -9.41 -11.14 4.85
C HIS A 95 -7.99 -10.54 4.85
N LEU A 96 -7.52 -10.02 5.99
CA LEU A 96 -6.15 -9.50 6.12
C LEU A 96 -5.08 -10.57 5.87
N ILE A 97 -5.26 -11.79 6.39
CA ILE A 97 -4.36 -12.91 6.12
C ILE A 97 -4.34 -13.24 4.62
N HIS A 98 -5.50 -13.22 3.96
CA HIS A 98 -5.58 -13.50 2.54
C HIS A 98 -4.82 -12.45 1.70
N ILE A 99 -4.88 -11.17 2.07
CA ILE A 99 -4.08 -10.10 1.44
C ILE A 99 -2.58 -10.38 1.62
N LEU A 100 -2.16 -10.85 2.80
CA LEU A 100 -0.76 -11.15 3.07
C LEU A 100 -0.31 -12.45 2.38
N ARG A 101 -1.23 -13.38 2.09
CA ARG A 101 -0.93 -14.67 1.49
C ARG A 101 -0.38 -14.43 0.08
N PRO A 102 0.91 -14.73 -0.16
CA PRO A 102 1.54 -14.30 -1.39
C PRO A 102 0.95 -15.06 -2.62
N ARG A 103 0.35 -14.35 -3.60
CA ARG A 103 -0.36 -14.98 -4.74
C ARG A 103 0.53 -15.77 -5.72
N LEU A 104 1.83 -15.48 -5.81
CA LEU A 104 2.74 -16.05 -6.83
C LEU A 104 3.93 -16.87 -6.26
N SER A 105 3.89 -18.20 -6.30
CA SER A 105 4.87 -19.11 -5.68
C SER A 105 6.32 -18.94 -6.18
N LEU A 106 7.02 -17.92 -5.70
CA LEU A 106 8.42 -17.69 -5.98
C LEU A 106 9.31 -18.53 -5.04
N PRO A 107 10.40 -19.13 -5.55
CA PRO A 107 11.37 -19.87 -4.74
C PRO A 107 12.05 -18.94 -3.72
N GLY A 108 12.16 -19.37 -2.45
CA GLY A 108 12.67 -18.56 -1.32
C GLY A 108 11.63 -18.15 -0.25
N ARG A 109 10.39 -18.66 -0.36
CA ARG A 109 9.22 -18.25 0.45
C ARG A 109 9.11 -18.79 1.88
N THR A 110 9.96 -19.72 2.30
CA THR A 110 9.81 -20.45 3.57
C THR A 110 9.68 -19.52 4.79
N LYS A 111 10.46 -18.42 4.83
CA LYS A 111 10.42 -17.44 5.93
C LYS A 111 9.11 -16.63 6.00
N ARG A 112 8.44 -16.36 4.88
CA ARG A 112 7.15 -15.61 4.91
C ARG A 112 6.02 -16.49 5.45
N CYS A 113 6.02 -17.77 5.09
CA CYS A 113 5.03 -18.72 5.61
C CYS A 113 5.14 -18.83 7.14
N ALA A 114 6.35 -18.88 7.71
CA ALA A 114 6.54 -18.96 9.16
C ALA A 114 5.85 -17.80 9.93
N ASN A 115 5.86 -16.59 9.38
CA ASN A 115 5.20 -15.44 10.00
C ASN A 115 3.67 -15.56 9.98
N ILE A 116 3.09 -16.08 8.89
CA ILE A 116 1.63 -16.28 8.79
C ILE A 116 1.17 -17.32 9.82
N ILE A 117 1.94 -18.39 9.97
CA ILE A 117 1.67 -19.45 10.96
C ILE A 117 1.62 -18.88 12.38
N HIS A 118 2.50 -17.93 12.72
CA HIS A 118 2.48 -17.27 14.03
C HIS A 118 1.15 -16.52 14.28
N TYR A 119 0.68 -15.74 13.30
CA TYR A 119 -0.61 -15.03 13.40
C TYR A 119 -1.79 -16.00 13.45
N GLU A 120 -1.75 -17.10 12.70
CA GLU A 120 -2.78 -18.15 12.75
C GLU A 120 -2.84 -18.80 14.14
N ARG A 121 -1.69 -19.05 14.77
CA ARG A 121 -1.63 -19.56 16.16
C ARG A 121 -2.16 -18.56 17.19
N GLU A 122 -1.85 -17.26 17.04
CA GLU A 122 -2.40 -16.21 17.91
C GLU A 122 -3.93 -16.09 17.74
N LEU A 123 -4.45 -16.21 16.52
CA LEU A 123 -5.89 -16.27 16.26
C LEU A 123 -6.53 -17.50 16.94
N ALA A 124 -5.92 -18.68 16.78
CA ALA A 124 -6.41 -19.90 17.43
C ALA A 124 -6.45 -19.76 18.96
N ARG A 125 -5.46 -19.09 19.56
CA ARG A 125 -5.46 -18.78 20.99
C ARG A 125 -6.60 -17.86 21.40
N CYS A 126 -6.91 -16.82 20.60
CA CYS A 126 -8.05 -15.94 20.85
C CYS A 126 -9.38 -16.70 20.79
N ILE A 127 -9.54 -17.57 19.78
CA ILE A 127 -10.73 -18.42 19.65
C ILE A 127 -10.84 -19.37 20.85
N ALA A 128 -9.75 -20.02 21.26
CA ALA A 128 -9.72 -20.90 22.43
C ALA A 128 -10.13 -20.15 23.70
N GLN A 129 -9.60 -18.94 23.92
CA GLN A 129 -9.93 -18.12 25.08
C GLN A 129 -11.43 -17.77 25.12
N ALA A 130 -12.05 -17.49 23.97
CA ALA A 130 -13.49 -17.26 23.91
C ALA A 130 -14.28 -18.53 24.24
N LEU A 131 -13.88 -19.68 23.67
CA LEU A 131 -14.52 -20.97 23.92
C LEU A 131 -14.39 -21.43 25.39
N LEU A 132 -13.34 -20.99 26.09
CA LEU A 132 -13.15 -21.17 27.53
C LEU A 132 -13.96 -20.19 28.41
N GLY A 133 -14.87 -19.41 27.82
CA GLY A 133 -15.79 -18.54 28.56
C GLY A 133 -15.29 -17.11 28.80
N GLN A 134 -14.24 -16.67 28.09
CA GLN A 134 -13.72 -15.29 28.19
C GLN A 134 -13.87 -14.52 26.86
N PRO A 135 -15.10 -14.32 26.35
CA PRO A 135 -15.33 -13.74 25.02
C PRO A 135 -14.84 -12.28 24.90
N GLU A 136 -14.99 -11.47 25.96
CA GLU A 136 -14.57 -10.05 25.93
C GLU A 136 -13.05 -9.90 25.84
N GLN A 137 -12.29 -10.70 26.58
CA GLN A 137 -10.82 -10.67 26.52
C GLN A 137 -10.31 -11.21 25.18
N ALA A 138 -10.98 -12.23 24.63
CA ALA A 138 -10.68 -12.75 23.31
C ALA A 138 -10.93 -11.71 22.21
N ARG A 139 -12.04 -10.96 22.26
CA ARG A 139 -12.32 -9.85 21.33
C ARG A 139 -11.27 -8.76 21.40
N ALA A 140 -10.90 -8.32 22.61
CA ALA A 140 -9.84 -7.33 22.79
C ALA A 140 -8.49 -7.81 22.23
N SER A 141 -8.15 -9.08 22.44
CA SER A 141 -6.92 -9.70 21.92
C SER A 141 -6.94 -9.81 20.40
N LEU A 142 -8.09 -10.20 19.82
CA LEU A 142 -8.29 -10.30 18.38
C LEU A 142 -8.23 -8.92 17.70
N ALA A 143 -8.83 -7.89 18.29
CA ALA A 143 -8.76 -6.52 17.79
C ALA A 143 -7.31 -6.00 17.79
N ASN A 144 -6.54 -6.25 18.85
CA ASN A 144 -5.12 -5.91 18.90
C ASN A 144 -4.32 -6.67 17.81
N LEU A 145 -4.61 -7.96 17.64
CA LEU A 145 -3.99 -8.80 16.61
C LEU A 145 -4.28 -8.27 15.20
N SER A 146 -5.52 -7.94 14.89
CA SER A 146 -5.95 -7.32 13.62
C SER A 146 -5.25 -5.98 13.39
N ASN A 147 -5.15 -5.13 14.41
CA ASN A 147 -4.44 -3.85 14.33
C ASN A 147 -2.94 -4.03 14.00
N ARG A 148 -2.27 -4.99 14.66
CA ARG A 148 -0.86 -5.32 14.38
C ARG A 148 -0.67 -5.84 12.95
N LEU A 149 -1.58 -6.70 12.48
CA LEU A 149 -1.53 -7.26 11.13
C LEU A 149 -1.79 -6.18 10.07
N SER A 150 -2.80 -5.32 10.28
CA SER A 150 -3.12 -4.20 9.41
C SER A 150 -1.96 -3.20 9.30
N ALA A 151 -1.34 -2.83 10.43
CA ALA A 151 -0.15 -1.98 10.44
C ALA A 151 1.02 -2.60 9.64
N ARG A 152 1.21 -3.92 9.75
CA ARG A 152 2.23 -4.64 8.99
C ARG A 152 1.93 -4.67 7.49
N ILE A 153 0.67 -4.90 7.10
CA ILE A 153 0.24 -4.87 5.69
C ILE A 153 0.49 -3.47 5.10
N ARG A 154 0.12 -2.41 5.82
CA ARG A 154 0.35 -1.02 5.40
C ARG A 154 1.84 -0.72 5.22
N ASN A 155 2.69 -1.15 6.15
CA ASN A 155 4.14 -1.00 6.03
C ASN A 155 4.70 -1.80 4.84
N HIS A 156 4.19 -3.01 4.61
CA HIS A 156 4.61 -3.80 3.46
C HIS A 156 4.22 -3.13 2.13
N ALA A 157 2.98 -2.63 2.03
CA ALA A 157 2.48 -1.96 0.85
C ALA A 157 3.30 -0.68 0.55
N ARG A 158 3.68 0.08 1.58
CA ARG A 158 4.60 1.23 1.45
C ARG A 158 5.96 0.83 0.88
N VAL A 159 6.55 -0.25 1.38
CA VAL A 159 7.84 -0.77 0.88
C VAL A 159 7.72 -1.23 -0.58
N VAL A 160 6.64 -1.94 -0.93
CA VAL A 160 6.40 -2.40 -2.31
C VAL A 160 6.22 -1.22 -3.25
N HIS A 161 5.45 -0.20 -2.85
CA HIS A 161 5.28 1.01 -3.64
C HIS A 161 6.60 1.76 -3.86
N LEU A 162 7.41 1.92 -2.81
CA LEU A 162 8.74 2.53 -2.93
C LEU A 162 9.63 1.74 -3.91
N LEU A 163 9.65 0.41 -3.79
CA LEU A 163 10.44 -0.46 -4.66
C LEU A 163 10.02 -0.32 -6.13
N ILE A 164 8.71 -0.27 -6.40
CA ILE A 164 8.17 -0.03 -7.76
C ILE A 164 8.67 1.31 -8.31
N ASN A 165 8.62 2.39 -7.51
CA ASN A 165 9.11 3.71 -7.94
C ASN A 165 10.62 3.69 -8.22
N VAL A 166 11.41 3.03 -7.37
CA VAL A 166 12.86 2.86 -7.59
C VAL A 166 13.12 2.13 -8.92
N ILE A 167 12.39 1.06 -9.20
CA ILE A 167 12.51 0.31 -10.47
C ILE A 167 12.14 1.19 -11.67
N LEU A 168 11.03 1.92 -11.59
CA LEU A 168 10.58 2.82 -12.67
C LEU A 168 11.60 3.93 -12.96
N VAL A 169 12.17 4.53 -11.91
CA VAL A 169 13.22 5.55 -12.04
C VAL A 169 14.49 4.94 -12.63
N ALA A 170 14.88 3.73 -12.22
CA ALA A 170 16.01 3.03 -12.82
C ALA A 170 15.80 2.74 -14.31
N ILE A 171 14.58 2.34 -14.71
CA ILE A 171 14.20 2.14 -16.12
C ILE A 171 14.27 3.48 -16.88
N ALA A 172 13.76 4.57 -16.31
CA ALA A 172 13.83 5.90 -16.93
C ALA A 172 15.29 6.36 -17.12
N ILE A 173 16.14 6.14 -16.11
CA ILE A 173 17.58 6.44 -16.19
C ILE A 173 18.27 5.59 -17.26
N ALA A 174 18.03 4.28 -17.28
CA ALA A 174 18.59 3.40 -18.29
C ALA A 174 18.15 3.80 -19.71
N GLY A 175 16.86 4.11 -19.88
CA GLY A 175 16.32 4.62 -21.15
C GLY A 175 16.97 5.93 -21.59
N ALA A 176 17.13 6.89 -20.67
CA ALA A 176 17.80 8.16 -20.95
C ALA A 176 19.28 8.00 -21.30
N LEU A 177 19.99 7.05 -20.66
CA LEU A 177 21.39 6.74 -20.97
C LEU A 177 21.54 6.06 -22.34
N ILE A 178 20.66 5.11 -22.67
CA ILE A 178 20.63 4.49 -24.01
C ILE A 178 20.35 5.54 -25.07
N PHE A 179 19.38 6.44 -24.81
CA PHE A 179 19.06 7.54 -25.71
C PHE A 179 20.23 8.52 -25.87
N ALA A 180 20.92 8.87 -24.79
CA ALA A 180 22.11 9.72 -24.81
C ALA A 180 23.27 9.12 -25.63
N ARG A 181 23.37 7.79 -25.68
CA ARG A 181 24.39 7.07 -26.46
C ARG A 181 24.07 6.99 -27.96
N SER A 182 22.80 7.17 -28.36
CA SER A 182 22.36 6.94 -29.74
C SER A 182 22.98 7.89 -30.78
N GLY A 183 23.66 8.96 -30.36
CA GLY A 183 24.28 9.93 -31.27
C GLY A 183 23.28 10.70 -32.13
N TYR A 184 21.98 10.58 -31.83
CA TYR A 184 20.90 11.18 -32.60
C TYR A 184 20.97 12.70 -32.47
N THR A 185 21.30 13.40 -33.53
CA THR A 185 21.17 14.86 -33.58
C THR A 185 19.72 15.19 -33.92
N SER A 186 18.96 15.67 -32.94
CA SER A 186 17.56 16.03 -33.17
C SER A 186 17.45 17.18 -34.19
N ALA A 187 16.40 17.15 -35.03
CA ALA A 187 16.11 18.22 -36.00
C ALA A 187 15.87 19.58 -35.34
N PHE A 188 15.56 19.60 -34.05
CA PHE A 188 15.32 20.80 -33.25
C PHE A 188 16.59 21.37 -32.59
N ALA A 189 17.78 20.86 -32.96
CA ALA A 189 19.07 21.31 -32.42
C ALA A 189 19.18 21.24 -30.87
N PHE A 190 18.43 20.30 -30.24
CA PHE A 190 18.59 20.02 -28.82
C PHE A 190 19.81 19.13 -28.60
N ASP A 191 20.61 19.47 -27.57
CA ASP A 191 21.64 18.57 -27.07
C ASP A 191 20.96 17.40 -26.34
N VAL A 192 21.05 16.22 -26.94
CA VAL A 192 20.48 14.99 -26.38
C VAL A 192 21.04 14.67 -25.01
N LYS A 193 22.30 15.06 -24.72
CA LYS A 193 22.92 14.81 -23.42
C LYS A 193 22.27 15.66 -22.33
N GLU A 194 22.03 16.95 -22.60
CA GLU A 194 21.35 17.86 -21.66
C GLU A 194 19.90 17.43 -21.45
N PHE A 195 19.20 17.04 -22.52
CA PHE A 195 17.84 16.51 -22.45
C PHE A 195 17.76 15.25 -21.59
N SER A 196 18.62 14.25 -21.85
CA SER A 196 18.68 13.03 -21.05
C SER A 196 19.03 13.32 -19.59
N LEU A 197 19.95 14.26 -19.33
CA LEU A 197 20.30 14.69 -17.98
C LEU A 197 19.08 15.27 -17.24
N ALA A 198 18.32 16.17 -17.89
CA ALA A 198 17.12 16.76 -17.31
C ALA A 198 16.07 15.70 -16.96
N VAL A 199 15.83 14.72 -17.84
CA VAL A 199 14.89 13.62 -17.58
C VAL A 199 15.34 12.75 -16.41
N MET A 200 16.63 12.36 -16.37
CA MET A 200 17.18 11.57 -15.27
C MET A 200 17.03 12.28 -13.92
N MET A 201 17.41 13.56 -13.88
CA MET A 201 17.36 14.36 -12.66
C MET A 201 15.92 14.65 -12.22
N GLY A 202 15.01 14.90 -13.16
CA GLY A 202 13.57 15.00 -12.89
C GLY A 202 12.98 13.71 -12.29
N ALA A 203 13.34 12.55 -12.83
CA ALA A 203 12.91 11.26 -12.31
C ALA A 203 13.45 11.00 -10.88
N VAL A 204 14.70 11.38 -10.60
CA VAL A 204 15.28 11.30 -9.25
C VAL A 204 14.56 12.25 -8.29
N GLY A 205 14.26 13.48 -8.70
CA GLY A 205 13.44 14.41 -7.93
C GLY A 205 12.06 13.86 -7.59
N ALA A 206 11.41 13.20 -8.55
CA ALA A 206 10.14 12.50 -8.35
C ALA A 206 10.25 11.37 -7.31
N LEU A 207 11.36 10.62 -7.33
CA LEU A 207 11.63 9.57 -6.34
C LEU A 207 11.74 10.13 -4.92
N PHE A 208 12.44 11.24 -4.73
CA PHE A 208 12.51 11.90 -3.44
C PHE A 208 11.13 12.39 -2.99
N SER A 209 10.34 12.98 -3.90
CA SER A 209 8.97 13.42 -3.63
C SER A 209 8.07 12.26 -3.18
N THR A 210 8.16 11.10 -3.84
CA THR A 210 7.41 9.89 -3.44
C THR A 210 7.88 9.32 -2.11
N THR A 211 9.18 9.36 -1.82
CA THR A 211 9.74 8.86 -0.56
C THR A 211 9.23 9.68 0.63
N VAL A 212 9.24 11.00 0.53
CA VAL A 212 8.64 11.88 1.56
C VAL A 212 7.12 11.65 1.64
N SER A 213 6.47 11.36 0.51
CA SER A 213 5.04 11.10 0.42
C SER A 213 4.58 9.82 1.09
N LEU A 214 5.42 8.82 1.17
CA LEU A 214 5.07 7.52 1.73
C LEU A 214 4.72 7.58 3.22
N GLN A 215 5.23 8.58 3.95
CA GLN A 215 4.91 8.76 5.36
C GLN A 215 3.44 9.17 5.56
N SER A 216 2.93 10.05 4.69
CA SER A 216 1.58 10.61 4.78
C SER A 216 0.53 9.82 3.98
N MET A 217 0.95 8.80 3.21
CA MET A 217 0.04 8.06 2.34
C MET A 217 -0.71 7.00 3.15
N GLU A 218 -2.03 7.16 3.20
CA GLU A 218 -2.95 6.10 3.56
C GLU A 218 -3.00 5.13 2.38
N VAL A 219 -2.32 4.01 2.54
CA VAL A 219 -2.32 2.96 1.52
C VAL A 219 -3.51 2.05 1.82
N ASP A 220 -4.49 2.09 0.93
CA ASP A 220 -5.60 1.14 0.95
C ASP A 220 -5.06 -0.25 0.58
N PRO A 221 -5.14 -1.23 1.50
CA PRO A 221 -4.61 -2.58 1.29
C PRO A 221 -5.39 -3.38 0.23
N THR A 222 -6.56 -2.89 -0.22
CA THR A 222 -7.37 -3.55 -1.24
C THR A 222 -6.93 -3.21 -2.66
N VAL A 223 -6.06 -2.20 -2.82
CA VAL A 223 -5.57 -1.74 -4.13
C VAL A 223 -4.75 -2.83 -4.81
N THR A 224 -5.11 -3.12 -6.06
CA THR A 224 -4.40 -4.12 -6.86
C THR A 224 -2.97 -3.68 -7.16
N GLN A 225 -2.06 -4.65 -7.31
CA GLN A 225 -0.65 -4.38 -7.64
C GLN A 225 -0.50 -3.53 -8.92
N THR A 226 -1.41 -3.70 -9.89
CA THR A 226 -1.44 -2.91 -11.14
C THR A 226 -1.62 -1.43 -10.87
N MET A 227 -2.45 -1.05 -9.89
CA MET A 227 -2.64 0.35 -9.56
C MET A 227 -1.41 0.98 -8.92
N HIS A 228 -0.64 0.23 -8.12
CA HIS A 228 0.64 0.73 -7.62
C HIS A 228 1.64 1.03 -8.74
N TRP A 229 1.65 0.24 -9.81
CA TRP A 229 2.45 0.52 -11.01
C TRP A 229 1.99 1.77 -11.74
N ILE A 230 0.68 1.93 -11.96
CA ILE A 230 0.12 3.10 -12.64
C ILE A 230 0.43 4.38 -11.85
N TYR A 231 0.20 4.38 -10.54
CA TYR A 231 0.49 5.54 -9.70
C TYR A 231 1.98 5.88 -9.66
N GLY A 232 2.85 4.87 -9.60
CA GLY A 232 4.28 5.09 -9.67
C GLY A 232 4.73 5.67 -11.02
N ALA A 233 4.21 5.11 -12.12
CA ALA A 233 4.56 5.53 -13.48
C ALA A 233 4.09 6.95 -13.76
N GLN A 234 2.84 7.28 -13.39
CA GLN A 234 2.31 8.64 -13.49
C GLN A 234 3.21 9.63 -12.75
N ARG A 235 3.66 9.29 -11.55
CA ARG A 235 4.47 10.19 -10.73
C ARG A 235 5.85 10.45 -11.31
N VAL A 236 6.53 9.40 -11.78
CA VAL A 236 7.83 9.53 -12.46
C VAL A 236 7.68 10.35 -13.76
N LEU A 237 6.60 10.11 -14.52
CA LEU A 237 6.30 10.86 -15.74
C LEU A 237 6.10 12.35 -15.47
N VAL A 238 5.28 12.69 -14.47
CA VAL A 238 5.02 14.10 -14.09
C VAL A 238 6.32 14.79 -13.66
N GLY A 239 7.15 14.15 -12.84
CA GLY A 239 8.43 14.74 -12.43
C GLY A 239 9.43 14.92 -13.58
N ALA A 240 9.49 13.95 -14.50
CA ALA A 240 10.29 14.07 -15.72
C ALA A 240 9.78 15.20 -16.63
N MET A 241 8.46 15.31 -16.83
CA MET A 241 7.86 16.41 -17.59
C MET A 241 8.11 17.77 -16.95
N GLY A 242 8.01 17.89 -15.63
CA GLY A 242 8.33 19.11 -14.90
C GLY A 242 9.77 19.56 -15.13
N ALA A 243 10.74 18.63 -15.06
CA ALA A 243 12.13 18.91 -15.37
C ALA A 243 12.35 19.33 -16.83
N LEU A 244 11.64 18.71 -17.78
CA LEU A 244 11.70 19.08 -19.20
C LEU A 244 11.15 20.49 -19.46
N ILE A 245 10.04 20.86 -18.83
CA ILE A 245 9.48 22.22 -18.94
C ILE A 245 10.50 23.25 -18.45
N ILE A 246 11.14 23.00 -17.32
CA ILE A 246 12.19 23.88 -16.80
C ILE A 246 13.41 23.95 -17.73
N TYR A 247 13.85 22.80 -18.26
CA TYR A 247 14.92 22.77 -19.26
C TYR A 247 14.58 23.62 -20.50
N PHE A 248 13.37 23.50 -21.05
CA PHE A 248 12.93 24.34 -22.17
C PHE A 248 12.80 25.82 -21.79
N GLY A 249 12.38 26.13 -20.56
CA GLY A 249 12.33 27.50 -20.05
C GLY A 249 13.71 28.15 -19.95
N PHE A 250 14.73 27.38 -19.56
CA PHE A 250 16.12 27.86 -19.58
C PHE A 250 16.66 27.99 -21.00
N ARG A 251 16.39 27.01 -21.87
CA ARG A 251 16.86 27.02 -23.25
C ARG A 251 16.24 28.15 -24.09
N SER A 252 14.98 28.49 -23.83
CA SER A 252 14.28 29.59 -24.50
C SER A 252 14.70 30.99 -24.00
N GLY A 253 15.48 31.07 -22.92
CA GLY A 253 15.91 32.33 -22.34
C GLY A 253 14.87 32.98 -21.41
N VAL A 254 13.67 32.41 -21.30
CA VAL A 254 12.57 32.94 -20.47
C VAL A 254 12.93 32.90 -18.99
N LEU A 255 13.48 31.78 -18.53
CA LEU A 255 13.85 31.62 -17.12
C LEU A 255 15.18 32.30 -16.78
N THR A 256 16.14 32.35 -17.72
CA THR A 256 17.43 33.01 -17.47
C THR A 256 17.26 34.50 -17.16
N GLY A 257 16.30 35.18 -17.80
CA GLY A 257 16.00 36.59 -17.51
C GLY A 257 15.42 36.84 -16.11
N LEU A 258 14.82 35.82 -15.48
CA LEU A 258 14.25 35.92 -14.13
C LEU A 258 15.26 35.59 -13.02
N PHE A 259 16.21 34.71 -13.30
CA PHE A 259 17.19 34.23 -12.32
C PHE A 259 18.57 34.91 -12.42
N GLN A 260 18.74 35.87 -13.33
CA GLN A 260 19.97 36.64 -13.42
C GLN A 260 20.05 37.61 -12.24
N PRO A 261 21.02 37.47 -11.32
CA PRO A 261 21.23 38.47 -10.28
C PRO A 261 21.64 39.79 -10.95
N PRO A 262 21.06 40.93 -10.56
CA PRO A 262 21.52 42.23 -11.03
C PRO A 262 22.88 42.51 -10.38
N GLY A 263 23.99 42.14 -11.01
CA GLY A 263 25.30 42.59 -10.52
C GLY A 263 26.54 41.83 -11.00
N ASP A 264 26.62 40.51 -10.87
CA ASP A 264 27.93 39.84 -11.00
C ASP A 264 27.88 38.55 -11.84
N GLY A 265 28.42 38.65 -13.05
CA GLY A 265 29.49 37.77 -13.57
C GLY A 265 29.22 36.30 -13.87
N LEU A 266 28.18 35.65 -13.34
CA LEU A 266 27.73 34.36 -13.83
C LEU A 266 26.89 34.60 -15.09
N THR A 267 27.56 34.98 -16.17
CA THR A 267 27.00 35.00 -17.51
C THR A 267 26.67 33.57 -17.90
N VAL A 268 25.49 33.12 -17.46
CA VAL A 268 24.78 31.98 -18.04
C VAL A 268 24.39 32.41 -19.45
N GLY A 269 25.37 32.41 -20.35
CA GLY A 269 25.19 32.78 -21.73
C GLY A 269 24.38 31.70 -22.47
N PRO A 270 23.73 32.08 -23.59
CA PRO A 270 23.00 31.14 -24.42
C PRO A 270 23.98 30.14 -25.05
N GLY A 271 24.12 28.95 -24.45
CA GLY A 271 24.83 27.85 -25.11
C GLY A 271 25.58 26.85 -24.22
N ARG A 272 25.87 27.16 -22.95
CA ARG A 272 26.46 26.19 -22.00
C ARG A 272 25.98 26.47 -20.59
N PHE A 273 24.93 25.77 -20.17
CA PHE A 273 24.59 25.70 -18.76
C PHE A 273 25.61 24.81 -18.06
N ASP A 274 26.00 25.19 -16.84
CA ASP A 274 26.72 24.27 -15.97
C ASP A 274 25.82 23.02 -15.75
N PRO A 275 26.25 21.82 -16.19
CA PRO A 275 25.46 20.60 -16.04
C PRO A 275 25.04 20.36 -14.58
N TYR A 276 25.84 20.81 -13.60
CA TYR A 276 25.52 20.66 -12.19
C TYR A 276 24.33 21.54 -11.78
N TRP A 277 24.29 22.78 -12.24
CA TRP A 277 23.17 23.69 -11.97
C TRP A 277 21.88 23.18 -12.63
N LEU A 278 21.94 22.80 -13.91
CA LEU A 278 20.78 22.24 -14.61
C LEU A 278 20.25 20.99 -13.88
N SER A 279 21.16 20.10 -13.46
CA SER A 279 20.80 18.89 -12.71
C SER A 279 20.07 19.24 -11.41
N PHE A 280 20.61 20.18 -10.64
CA PHE A 280 20.01 20.61 -9.38
C PHE A 280 18.59 21.17 -9.59
N VAL A 281 18.40 22.08 -10.55
CA VAL A 281 17.08 22.66 -10.81
C VAL A 281 16.11 21.62 -11.36
N CYS A 282 16.55 20.68 -12.20
CA CYS A 282 15.71 19.58 -12.69
C CYS A 282 15.30 18.61 -11.56
N VAL A 283 16.17 18.30 -10.60
CA VAL A 283 15.80 17.54 -9.39
C VAL A 283 14.72 18.30 -8.62
N LEU A 284 14.90 19.61 -8.40
CA LEU A 284 13.93 20.42 -7.68
C LEU A 284 12.58 20.51 -8.41
N ALA A 285 12.61 20.61 -9.74
CA ALA A 285 11.43 20.58 -10.59
C ALA A 285 10.68 19.26 -10.47
N GLY A 286 11.38 18.12 -10.51
CA GLY A 286 10.78 16.80 -10.31
C GLY A 286 10.22 16.62 -8.89
N PHE A 287 10.81 17.30 -7.91
CA PHE A 287 10.30 17.32 -6.53
C PHE A 287 9.08 18.24 -6.34
N SER A 288 8.87 19.20 -7.24
CA SER A 288 7.91 20.31 -7.07
C SER A 288 6.43 19.92 -7.05
N GLU A 289 6.08 18.74 -7.59
CA GLU A 289 4.71 18.19 -7.57
C GLU A 289 4.08 18.23 -6.16
N ARG A 290 4.90 18.07 -5.11
CA ARG A 290 4.46 18.20 -3.71
C ARG A 290 4.85 19.50 -3.02
N LEU A 291 5.93 20.16 -3.45
CA LEU A 291 6.26 21.47 -2.89
C LEU A 291 5.12 22.46 -3.12
N VAL A 292 4.54 22.50 -4.32
CA VAL A 292 3.51 23.49 -4.65
C VAL A 292 2.27 23.31 -3.76
N PRO A 293 1.64 22.13 -3.65
CA PRO A 293 0.50 21.96 -2.75
C PRO A 293 0.85 22.14 -1.26
N ASN A 294 2.00 21.63 -0.80
CA ASN A 294 2.37 21.73 0.62
C ASN A 294 2.66 23.18 1.04
N LEU A 295 3.29 23.98 0.17
CA LEU A 295 3.53 25.40 0.42
C LEU A 295 2.20 26.17 0.43
N LEU A 296 1.30 25.89 -0.52
CA LEU A 296 -0.01 26.53 -0.58
C LEU A 296 -0.87 26.20 0.66
N ASN A 297 -0.91 24.94 1.07
CA ASN A 297 -1.66 24.50 2.25
C ASN A 297 -1.06 25.09 3.53
N GLY A 298 0.26 25.10 3.68
CA GLY A 298 0.92 25.71 4.84
C GLY A 298 0.65 27.22 4.96
N HIS A 299 0.65 27.94 3.84
CA HIS A 299 0.30 29.36 3.83
C HIS A 299 -1.19 29.60 4.10
N ALA A 300 -2.08 28.75 3.59
CA ALA A 300 -3.51 28.82 3.86
C ALA A 300 -3.84 28.56 5.34
N GLU A 301 -3.23 27.53 5.94
CA GLU A 301 -3.36 27.22 7.36
C GLU A 301 -2.80 28.35 8.23
N ALA A 302 -1.62 28.88 7.90
CA ALA A 302 -1.01 30.01 8.61
C ALA A 302 -1.89 31.29 8.53
N MET A 303 -2.48 31.58 7.37
CA MET A 303 -3.43 32.68 7.22
C MET A 303 -4.70 32.47 8.06
N THR A 304 -5.22 31.25 8.09
CA THR A 304 -6.42 30.89 8.87
C THR A 304 -6.15 30.93 10.37
N ALA A 305 -4.97 30.48 10.82
CA ALA A 305 -4.56 30.59 12.21
C ALA A 305 -4.39 32.05 12.63
N ARG A 306 -3.81 32.89 11.76
CA ARG A 306 -3.62 34.32 12.02
C ARG A 306 -4.94 35.10 12.05
N SER A 307 -5.92 34.72 11.22
CA SER A 307 -7.25 35.34 11.24
C SER A 307 -8.04 34.97 12.51
N ARG A 308 -7.98 33.71 12.96
CA ARG A 308 -8.55 33.28 14.26
C ARG A 308 -7.91 34.01 15.43
N ALA A 309 -6.58 34.05 15.49
CA ALA A 309 -5.86 34.77 16.55
C ALA A 309 -6.22 36.28 16.61
N ARG A 310 -6.55 36.89 15.48
CA ARG A 310 -7.02 38.29 15.42
C ARG A 310 -8.48 38.45 15.83
N ALA A 311 -9.34 37.46 15.56
CA ALA A 311 -10.73 37.45 15.98
C ALA A 311 -10.88 37.21 17.49
N ASP A 312 -10.01 36.37 18.06
CA ASP A 312 -9.98 36.05 19.49
C ASP A 312 -9.18 37.08 20.32
N ALA A 313 -8.52 38.04 19.66
CA ALA A 313 -7.88 39.16 20.34
C ALA A 313 -8.99 40.02 20.99
N PRO A 314 -9.12 40.04 22.33
CA PRO A 314 -10.20 40.75 22.99
C PRO A 314 -10.08 42.24 22.67
N ALA A 315 -11.20 42.88 22.38
CA ALA A 315 -11.35 44.31 22.11
C ALA A 315 -11.01 45.19 23.33
N ARG A 316 -9.80 45.06 23.87
CA ARG A 316 -9.30 45.76 25.08
C ARG A 316 -8.86 47.20 24.80
N GLY A 317 -9.11 47.74 23.61
CA GLY A 317 -8.62 49.07 23.22
C GLY A 317 -9.65 50.20 23.18
N ALA A 318 -10.94 49.94 23.40
CA ALA A 318 -11.98 50.95 23.15
C ALA A 318 -12.62 51.58 24.40
N GLY A 319 -12.13 51.28 25.62
CA GLY A 319 -12.77 51.71 26.87
C GLY A 319 -11.95 52.56 27.83
N GLU A 320 -10.68 52.85 27.54
CA GLU A 320 -9.74 53.45 28.52
C GLU A 320 -9.28 54.87 28.16
N THR A 321 -10.09 55.63 27.42
CA THR A 321 -9.82 57.06 27.14
C THR A 321 -10.84 58.03 27.75
N ASP A 322 -11.89 57.56 28.43
CA ASP A 322 -12.97 58.44 28.92
C ASP A 322 -12.98 58.71 30.44
N ARG A 323 -11.89 58.36 31.15
CA ARG A 323 -11.76 58.61 32.61
C ARG A 323 -10.72 59.65 33.01
N ALA A 324 -10.09 60.34 32.05
CA ALA A 324 -9.05 61.34 32.33
C ALA A 324 -9.52 62.80 32.19
N ALA A 325 -10.83 63.07 32.06
CA ALA A 325 -11.37 64.42 31.87
C ALA A 325 -12.23 64.96 33.05
N GLU A 326 -12.31 64.25 34.18
CA GLU A 326 -12.90 64.77 35.42
C GLU A 326 -11.88 64.71 36.56
N SER A 327 -10.91 65.63 36.52
CA SER A 327 -10.14 66.08 37.70
C SER A 327 -9.60 67.47 37.47
#